data_AF-A0A8I3AY31-F1
#
_entry.id   AF-A0A8I3AY31-F1
#
_cell.length_a   1.000
_cell.length_b   1.000
_cell.length_c   1.000
_cell.angle_alpha   90.00
_cell.angle_beta   90.00
_cell.angle_gamma   90.00
#
_symmetry.space_group_name_H-M   'P 1'
#
loop_
_entity.id
_entity.type
_entity.pdbx_description
1 polymer ?
#
loop_
_entity_poly.entity_id
_entity_poly.type
_entity_poly.pdbx_seq_one_letter_code
_entity_poly.pdbx_strand_id
1 'polypeptide(L)'
;MLVSLTVGKVDAGVTVLLTPDKRLIEFPSILLPPNISSGSIVDITVGRNNASESAAEHAFRDLQERIYDAFGASEPAVPVLRCRNATQTSVVLEWDPVELATADLLSLSLFRNGQKAGSIPRPLHMHSTKISGLAVDTDYTFHLVLRTTAGTFASDKVHVRTHKLTDLSGITITPGVMPQQTRDALAAAVERIGAKLVDGVRIDTTHFVTTEGRGPAWEKAVDTNIPVVRPEWVDACEKNGRILGVTKFYLDAMRPGPPTPGIEEPSQKDLPAPPAQQQQQQRAPPAAAAAAPEASAADNGPPAGYSAAPAPTSGSASGDEDEVEDEDEEDQDEGKDSKSSPTEGAATTEPKTRAAEQEEQKVRLEDKSEQNLALRPGGPSQGSLSAAASEDGRGDEDTPDQPGSSSRASFQNVEL
;
A
#
# COMPACT_ATOMS: atom_id res chain seq x y z
N MET A 1 -47.63 26.37 -26.41
CA MET A 1 -48.33 27.60 -25.97
C MET A 1 -47.79 28.76 -26.80
N LEU A 2 -48.66 29.61 -27.33
CA LEU A 2 -48.28 30.84 -28.03
C LEU A 2 -48.65 32.02 -27.13
N VAL A 3 -47.74 32.99 -26.96
CA VAL A 3 -47.99 34.19 -26.16
C VAL A 3 -47.44 35.41 -26.89
N SER A 4 -48.33 36.33 -27.25
CA SER A 4 -47.97 37.65 -27.79
C SER A 4 -47.59 38.60 -26.64
N LEU A 5 -46.41 39.20 -26.73
CA LEU A 5 -45.83 40.08 -25.71
C LEU A 5 -45.45 41.43 -26.32
N THR A 6 -45.75 42.53 -25.64
CA THR A 6 -45.34 43.87 -26.06
C THR A 6 -43.97 44.21 -25.48
N VAL A 7 -43.06 44.68 -26.30
CA VAL A 7 -41.73 45.17 -25.90
C VAL A 7 -41.88 46.50 -25.18
N GLY A 8 -41.52 46.53 -23.90
CA GLY A 8 -41.39 47.73 -23.10
C GLY A 8 -40.06 48.43 -23.36
N LYS A 9 -39.19 48.47 -22.34
CA LYS A 9 -37.84 49.04 -22.45
C LYS A 9 -36.88 48.02 -23.07
N VAL A 10 -36.06 48.46 -24.03
CA VAL A 10 -34.94 47.69 -24.60
C VAL A 10 -33.64 48.30 -24.08
N ASP A 11 -32.87 47.55 -23.30
CA ASP A 11 -31.48 47.87 -22.95
C ASP A 11 -30.51 46.88 -23.61
N ALA A 12 -29.21 47.18 -23.59
CA ALA A 12 -28.21 46.42 -24.34
C ALA A 12 -28.12 44.92 -23.95
N GLY A 13 -28.39 44.56 -22.68
CA GLY A 13 -28.34 43.16 -22.20
C GLY A 13 -29.69 42.52 -21.88
N VAL A 14 -30.70 43.32 -21.51
CA VAL A 14 -32.02 42.84 -21.07
C VAL A 14 -33.11 43.72 -21.69
N THR A 15 -34.18 43.09 -22.13
CA THR A 15 -35.39 43.74 -22.62
C THR A 15 -36.55 43.39 -21.70
N VAL A 16 -37.35 44.39 -21.37
CA VAL A 16 -38.60 44.22 -20.62
C VAL A 16 -39.71 43.86 -21.60
N LEU A 17 -40.31 42.69 -21.42
CA LEU A 17 -41.51 42.25 -22.13
C LEU A 17 -42.74 42.37 -21.22
N LEU A 18 -43.86 42.82 -21.79
CA LEU A 18 -45.12 43.04 -21.10
C LEU A 18 -46.21 42.12 -21.67
N THR A 19 -46.88 41.41 -20.77
CA THR A 19 -48.04 40.56 -21.08
C THR A 19 -49.34 41.37 -21.14
N PRO A 20 -50.40 40.87 -21.82
CA PRO A 20 -51.73 41.48 -21.77
C PRO A 20 -52.34 41.59 -20.36
N ASP A 21 -51.99 40.68 -19.44
CA ASP A 21 -52.39 40.74 -18.02
C ASP A 21 -51.40 41.53 -17.14
N LYS A 22 -50.56 42.39 -17.75
CA LYS A 22 -49.67 43.37 -17.11
C LYS A 22 -48.53 42.80 -16.26
N ARG A 23 -48.22 41.51 -16.37
CA ARG A 23 -46.95 40.94 -15.87
C ARG A 23 -45.77 41.47 -16.68
N LEU A 24 -44.70 41.75 -15.98
CA LEU A 24 -43.39 42.11 -16.51
C LEU A 24 -42.53 40.84 -16.58
N ILE A 25 -41.89 40.62 -17.73
CA ILE A 25 -40.91 39.54 -17.94
C ILE A 25 -39.59 40.19 -18.37
N GLU A 26 -38.53 39.96 -17.61
CA GLU A 26 -37.18 40.31 -18.04
C GLU A 26 -36.65 39.22 -18.97
N PHE A 27 -36.19 39.60 -20.16
CA PHE A 27 -35.78 38.66 -21.20
C PHE A 27 -34.44 39.10 -21.82
N PRO A 28 -33.44 38.20 -21.99
CA PRO A 28 -32.16 38.57 -22.57
C PRO A 28 -32.30 39.17 -23.98
N SER A 29 -31.72 40.34 -24.20
CA SER A 29 -31.84 41.09 -25.47
C SER A 29 -31.37 40.27 -26.69
N ILE A 30 -30.32 39.45 -26.49
CA ILE A 30 -29.71 38.57 -27.49
C ILE A 30 -30.61 37.42 -27.98
N LEU A 31 -31.68 37.09 -27.24
CA LEU A 31 -32.62 36.02 -27.61
C LEU A 31 -33.84 36.55 -28.38
N LEU A 32 -33.89 37.85 -28.67
CA LEU A 32 -34.94 38.49 -29.45
C LEU A 32 -34.53 38.67 -30.93
N PRO A 33 -35.51 38.79 -31.86
CA PRO A 33 -35.20 39.09 -33.26
C PRO A 33 -34.42 40.41 -33.43
N PRO A 34 -33.53 40.51 -34.43
CA PRO A 34 -32.82 41.76 -34.73
C PRO A 34 -33.78 42.88 -35.17
N ASN A 35 -33.38 44.13 -34.93
CA ASN A 35 -34.15 45.35 -35.21
C ASN A 35 -35.43 45.53 -34.37
N ILE A 36 -35.53 44.85 -33.24
CA ILE A 36 -36.64 45.03 -32.29
C ILE A 36 -36.58 46.39 -31.57
N SER A 37 -37.74 46.99 -31.30
CA SER A 37 -37.85 48.32 -30.68
C SER A 37 -38.98 48.41 -29.66
N SER A 38 -38.95 49.43 -28.80
CA SER A 38 -40.03 49.70 -27.84
C SER A 38 -41.38 49.86 -28.54
N GLY A 39 -42.42 49.18 -28.04
CA GLY A 39 -43.73 49.09 -28.66
C GLY A 39 -43.90 47.99 -29.71
N SER A 40 -42.84 47.27 -30.10
CA SER A 40 -42.96 46.07 -30.95
C SER A 40 -43.74 44.97 -30.23
N ILE A 41 -44.38 44.06 -30.98
CA ILE A 41 -45.02 42.85 -30.44
C ILE A 41 -44.24 41.62 -30.91
N VAL A 42 -44.00 40.67 -30.01
CA VAL A 42 -43.32 39.39 -30.29
C VAL A 42 -44.22 38.24 -29.89
N ASP A 43 -44.41 37.29 -30.79
CA ASP A 43 -45.07 36.03 -30.50
C ASP A 43 -44.05 34.97 -30.04
N ILE A 44 -44.03 34.69 -28.74
CA ILE A 44 -43.17 33.62 -28.18
C ILE A 44 -43.94 32.30 -28.20
N THR A 45 -43.41 31.32 -28.93
CA THR A 45 -43.89 29.93 -28.91
C THR A 45 -43.11 29.13 -27.88
N VAL A 46 -43.74 28.80 -26.75
CA VAL A 46 -43.17 27.94 -25.70
C VAL A 46 -43.72 26.52 -25.85
N GLY A 47 -42.85 25.53 -25.98
CA GLY A 47 -43.21 24.11 -26.06
C GLY A 47 -42.17 23.24 -25.36
N ARG A 48 -42.63 22.16 -24.71
CA ARG A 48 -41.76 21.18 -24.05
C ARG A 48 -41.09 20.30 -25.10
N ASN A 49 -39.76 20.24 -25.10
CA ASN A 49 -38.99 19.48 -26.08
C ASN A 49 -38.55 18.12 -25.49
N ASN A 50 -39.50 17.19 -25.43
CA ASN A 50 -39.28 15.85 -24.87
C ASN A 50 -38.13 15.08 -25.56
N ALA A 51 -37.83 15.38 -26.83
CA ALA A 51 -36.74 14.74 -27.56
C ALA A 51 -35.36 15.20 -27.06
N SER A 52 -35.17 16.52 -26.88
CA SER A 52 -33.93 17.04 -26.28
C SER A 52 -33.81 16.72 -24.79
N GLU A 53 -34.92 16.63 -24.06
CA GLU A 53 -34.91 16.14 -22.67
C GLU A 53 -34.45 14.68 -22.59
N SER A 54 -35.02 13.79 -23.42
CA SER A 54 -34.61 12.37 -23.48
C SER A 54 -33.15 12.21 -23.92
N ALA A 55 -32.65 13.04 -24.84
CA ALA A 55 -31.25 13.02 -25.26
C ALA A 55 -30.30 13.51 -24.15
N ALA A 56 -30.70 14.53 -23.38
CA ALA A 56 -29.94 15.01 -22.22
C ALA A 56 -29.92 13.99 -21.07
N GLU A 57 -31.05 13.31 -20.81
CA GLU A 57 -31.14 12.24 -19.82
C GLU A 57 -30.27 11.03 -20.19
N HIS A 58 -30.23 10.66 -21.48
CA HIS A 58 -29.34 9.62 -22.00
C HIS A 58 -27.87 10.01 -21.81
N ALA A 59 -27.45 11.18 -22.31
CA ALA A 59 -26.09 11.67 -22.17
C ALA A 59 -25.63 11.85 -20.72
N PHE A 60 -26.55 12.14 -19.80
CA PHE A 60 -26.29 12.13 -18.36
C PHE A 60 -26.04 10.71 -17.82
N ARG A 61 -26.88 9.73 -18.17
CA ARG A 61 -26.65 8.31 -17.80
C ARG A 61 -25.34 7.79 -18.37
N ASP A 62 -25.05 8.03 -19.65
CA ASP A 62 -23.80 7.65 -20.32
C ASP A 62 -22.56 8.24 -19.61
N LEU A 63 -22.71 9.39 -18.94
CA LEU A 63 -21.65 10.00 -18.13
C LEU A 63 -21.53 9.34 -16.75
N GLN A 64 -22.64 9.04 -16.08
CA GLN A 64 -22.62 8.35 -14.78
C GLN A 64 -22.06 6.92 -14.91
N GLU A 65 -22.48 6.18 -15.93
CA GLU A 65 -22.01 4.81 -16.20
C GLU A 65 -20.49 4.79 -16.48
N ARG A 66 -19.99 5.68 -17.35
CA ARG A 66 -18.53 5.80 -17.58
C ARG A 66 -17.74 6.24 -16.36
N ILE A 67 -18.32 7.01 -15.43
CA ILE A 67 -17.67 7.36 -14.16
C ILE A 67 -17.64 6.14 -13.23
N TYR A 68 -18.71 5.36 -13.18
CA TYR A 68 -18.77 4.12 -12.42
C TYR A 68 -17.76 3.10 -12.96
N ASP A 69 -17.76 2.82 -14.26
CA ASP A 69 -16.83 1.88 -14.91
C ASP A 69 -15.36 2.29 -14.72
N ALA A 70 -15.06 3.59 -14.83
CA ALA A 70 -13.68 4.08 -14.73
C ALA A 70 -13.14 4.14 -13.29
N PHE A 71 -13.99 4.24 -12.26
CA PHE A 71 -13.55 4.53 -10.88
C PHE A 71 -14.12 3.62 -9.78
N GLY A 72 -15.32 3.07 -9.95
CA GLY A 72 -16.06 2.32 -8.92
C GLY A 72 -16.39 0.86 -9.25
N ALA A 73 -16.20 0.41 -10.49
CA ALA A 73 -16.48 -0.97 -10.90
C ALA A 73 -15.42 -2.01 -10.48
N SER A 74 -14.31 -1.58 -9.87
CA SER A 74 -13.26 -2.49 -9.37
C SER A 74 -12.62 -1.98 -8.08
N GLU A 75 -12.42 -2.89 -7.12
CA GLU A 75 -11.79 -2.62 -5.83
C GLU A 75 -10.35 -3.19 -5.78
N PRO A 76 -9.46 -2.68 -4.89
CA PRO A 76 -8.12 -3.24 -4.72
C PRO A 76 -8.15 -4.69 -4.22
N ALA A 77 -7.30 -5.55 -4.79
CA ALA A 77 -7.21 -6.94 -4.38
C ALA A 77 -6.54 -7.09 -3.00
N VAL A 78 -6.99 -8.08 -2.23
CA VAL A 78 -6.32 -8.49 -0.99
C VAL A 78 -4.95 -9.08 -1.32
N PRO A 79 -3.85 -8.62 -0.69
CA PRO A 79 -2.51 -9.11 -1.01
C PRO A 79 -2.35 -10.58 -0.59
N VAL A 80 -1.98 -11.47 -1.52
CA VAL A 80 -1.73 -12.89 -1.23
C VAL A 80 -0.29 -13.07 -0.76
N LEU A 81 -0.09 -13.47 0.50
CA LEU A 81 1.23 -13.76 1.09
C LEU A 81 1.54 -15.27 1.04
N ARG A 82 2.78 -15.62 0.72
CA ARG A 82 3.29 -17.00 0.58
C ARG A 82 4.61 -17.16 1.32
N CYS A 83 4.88 -18.33 1.90
CA CYS A 83 6.21 -18.69 2.40
C CYS A 83 7.00 -19.41 1.31
N ARG A 84 8.05 -18.74 0.80
CA ARG A 84 8.88 -19.25 -0.30
C ARG A 84 9.93 -20.24 0.16
N ASN A 85 10.63 -19.89 1.24
CA ASN A 85 11.63 -20.72 1.88
C ASN A 85 11.73 -20.39 3.37
N ALA A 86 11.97 -21.40 4.21
CA ALA A 86 12.28 -21.22 5.61
C ALA A 86 13.66 -21.82 5.91
N THR A 87 14.31 -21.34 6.96
CA THR A 87 15.59 -21.88 7.47
C THR A 87 15.52 -21.96 8.99
N GLN A 88 16.64 -22.25 9.65
CA GLN A 88 16.70 -22.34 11.11
C GLN A 88 16.57 -20.97 11.80
N THR A 89 16.96 -19.87 11.13
CA THR A 89 16.99 -18.51 11.74
C THR A 89 16.46 -17.39 10.83
N SER A 90 15.95 -17.73 9.64
CA SER A 90 15.33 -16.77 8.72
C SER A 90 14.22 -17.41 7.87
N VAL A 91 13.28 -16.58 7.40
CA VAL A 91 12.23 -16.97 6.45
C VAL A 91 12.22 -15.98 5.29
N VAL A 92 12.05 -16.49 4.07
CA VAL A 92 11.79 -15.69 2.87
C VAL A 92 10.32 -15.80 2.53
N LEU A 93 9.66 -14.66 2.54
CA LEU A 93 8.26 -14.49 2.16
C LEU A 93 8.19 -13.88 0.76
N GLU A 94 7.18 -14.27 -0.01
CA GLU A 94 6.85 -13.65 -1.29
C GLU A 94 5.35 -13.40 -1.41
N TRP A 95 4.95 -12.47 -2.25
CA TRP A 95 3.55 -12.10 -2.45
C TRP A 95 3.28 -11.75 -3.90
N ASP A 96 2.02 -11.86 -4.29
CA ASP A 96 1.60 -11.61 -5.67
C ASP A 96 1.70 -10.11 -6.01
N PRO A 97 1.69 -9.72 -7.31
CA PRO A 97 1.59 -8.33 -7.71
C PRO A 97 0.39 -7.63 -7.04
N VAL A 98 0.60 -6.41 -6.53
CA VAL A 98 -0.45 -5.69 -5.80
C VAL A 98 -1.38 -5.01 -6.81
N GLU A 99 -2.54 -5.60 -7.03
CA GLU A 99 -3.60 -5.05 -7.88
C GLU A 99 -4.38 -3.98 -7.11
N LEU A 100 -4.20 -2.71 -7.49
CA LEU A 100 -4.76 -1.56 -6.78
C LEU A 100 -6.10 -1.06 -7.34
N ALA A 101 -6.56 -1.62 -8.46
CA ALA A 101 -7.61 -1.05 -9.30
C ALA A 101 -7.32 0.43 -9.60
N THR A 102 -8.14 1.34 -9.07
CA THR A 102 -8.05 2.80 -9.25
C THR A 102 -7.46 3.53 -8.03
N ALA A 103 -7.10 2.80 -6.96
CA ALA A 103 -6.65 3.39 -5.70
C ALA A 103 -5.13 3.63 -5.66
N ASP A 104 -4.71 4.68 -4.96
CA ASP A 104 -3.29 4.95 -4.70
C ASP A 104 -2.76 4.11 -3.53
N LEU A 105 -1.51 3.66 -3.65
CA LEU A 105 -0.83 2.86 -2.62
C LEU A 105 -0.19 3.73 -1.55
N LEU A 106 -0.77 3.74 -0.35
CA LEU A 106 -0.26 4.50 0.80
C LEU A 106 0.88 3.75 1.51
N SER A 107 0.73 2.45 1.76
CA SER A 107 1.81 1.61 2.29
C SER A 107 1.50 0.11 2.19
N LEU A 108 2.54 -0.72 2.07
CA LEU A 108 2.46 -2.16 2.33
C LEU A 108 3.34 -2.49 3.54
N SER A 109 2.73 -2.99 4.62
CA SER A 109 3.43 -3.32 5.88
C SER A 109 3.42 -4.82 6.14
N LEU A 110 4.55 -5.38 6.58
CA LEU A 110 4.61 -6.78 7.05
C LEU A 110 4.43 -6.82 8.57
N PHE A 111 3.61 -7.76 9.03
CA PHE A 111 3.39 -8.07 10.45
C PHE A 111 3.92 -9.47 10.77
N ARG A 112 4.51 -9.62 11.97
CA ARG A 112 5.01 -10.87 12.58
C ARG A 112 4.38 -11.02 13.95
N ASN A 113 3.68 -12.12 14.21
CA ASN A 113 2.99 -12.40 15.48
C ASN A 113 2.10 -11.23 15.96
N GLY A 114 1.39 -10.57 15.04
CA GLY A 114 0.52 -9.43 15.32
C GLY A 114 1.22 -8.07 15.47
N GLN A 115 2.55 -8.02 15.53
CA GLN A 115 3.32 -6.77 15.60
C GLN A 115 3.85 -6.37 14.22
N LYS A 116 3.93 -5.07 13.92
CA LYS A 116 4.48 -4.57 12.65
C LYS A 116 6.00 -4.82 12.62
N ALA A 117 6.43 -5.72 11.74
CA ALA A 117 7.84 -6.06 11.53
C ALA A 117 8.58 -5.05 10.64
N GLY A 118 7.85 -4.37 9.74
CA GLY A 118 8.43 -3.35 8.87
C GLY A 118 7.45 -2.81 7.83
N SER A 119 7.93 -1.91 6.97
CA SER A 119 7.25 -1.48 5.75
C SER A 119 8.05 -1.94 4.55
N ILE A 120 7.38 -2.42 3.50
CA ILE A 120 8.02 -2.76 2.23
C ILE A 120 8.39 -1.44 1.51
N PRO A 121 9.64 -1.25 1.06
CA PRO A 121 10.09 0.04 0.53
C PRO A 121 9.71 0.28 -0.94
N ARG A 122 9.54 -0.78 -1.75
CA ARG A 122 9.13 -0.69 -3.17
C ARG A 122 8.11 -1.79 -3.53
N PRO A 123 6.91 -1.81 -2.92
CA PRO A 123 5.94 -2.90 -3.04
C PRO A 123 5.47 -3.24 -4.47
N LEU A 124 5.52 -2.28 -5.41
CA LEU A 124 5.19 -2.49 -6.83
C LEU A 124 6.35 -3.06 -7.68
N HIS A 125 7.53 -3.26 -7.10
CA HIS A 125 8.73 -3.76 -7.79
C HIS A 125 9.43 -4.90 -7.05
N MET A 126 9.14 -5.06 -5.75
CA MET A 126 9.77 -5.99 -4.84
C MET A 126 8.66 -6.85 -4.24
N HIS A 127 8.57 -8.09 -4.72
CA HIS A 127 7.51 -9.06 -4.40
C HIS A 127 7.97 -10.13 -3.39
N SER A 128 9.10 -9.90 -2.71
CA SER A 128 9.64 -10.80 -1.69
C SER A 128 10.48 -10.06 -0.66
N THR A 129 10.63 -10.64 0.53
CA THR A 129 11.50 -10.13 1.60
C THR A 129 12.07 -11.27 2.43
N LYS A 130 13.25 -11.05 3.05
CA LYS A 130 13.91 -12.00 3.96
C LYS A 130 13.86 -11.46 5.38
N ILE A 131 13.24 -12.20 6.28
CA ILE A 131 13.16 -11.90 7.71
C ILE A 131 14.19 -12.76 8.44
N SER A 132 15.28 -12.14 8.88
CA SER A 132 16.34 -12.74 9.69
C SER A 132 16.09 -12.55 11.19
N GLY A 133 16.87 -13.21 12.05
CA GLY A 133 16.75 -13.05 13.51
C GLY A 133 15.52 -13.76 14.07
N LEU A 134 15.16 -14.90 13.48
CA LEU A 134 14.18 -15.83 14.03
C LEU A 134 14.88 -16.82 14.97
N ALA A 135 14.19 -17.22 16.04
CA ALA A 135 14.63 -18.35 16.87
C ALA A 135 14.46 -19.69 16.11
N VAL A 136 15.25 -20.69 16.48
CA VAL A 136 15.25 -22.05 15.90
C VAL A 136 14.04 -22.86 16.38
N ASP A 137 13.50 -23.74 15.53
CA ASP A 137 12.36 -24.63 15.84
C ASP A 137 11.14 -23.91 16.47
N THR A 138 10.88 -22.68 16.02
CA THR A 138 9.89 -21.75 16.61
C THR A 138 8.84 -21.36 15.58
N ASP A 139 7.56 -21.38 15.99
CA ASP A 139 6.43 -20.98 15.16
C ASP A 139 6.26 -19.45 15.09
N TYR A 140 6.02 -18.95 13.89
CA TYR A 140 5.71 -17.56 13.60
C TYR A 140 4.47 -17.44 12.70
N THR A 141 3.76 -16.33 12.82
CA THR A 141 2.66 -15.96 11.92
C THR A 141 3.02 -14.68 11.19
N PHE A 142 2.86 -14.66 9.88
CA PHE A 142 3.14 -13.51 9.03
C PHE A 142 1.89 -13.12 8.24
N HIS A 143 1.64 -11.82 8.11
CA HIS A 143 0.62 -11.28 7.20
C HIS A 143 1.04 -9.91 6.68
N LEU A 144 0.56 -9.56 5.50
CA LEU A 144 0.69 -8.22 4.92
C LEU A 144 -0.54 -7.38 5.31
N VAL A 145 -0.31 -6.08 5.48
CA VAL A 145 -1.38 -5.07 5.57
C VAL A 145 -1.10 -4.03 4.48
N LEU A 146 -1.96 -4.06 3.46
CA LEU A 146 -2.02 -3.12 2.36
C LEU A 146 -2.93 -1.96 2.75
N ARG A 147 -2.43 -0.72 2.62
CA ARG A 147 -3.22 0.50 2.79
C ARG A 147 -3.26 1.26 1.48
N THR A 148 -4.46 1.53 0.99
CA THR A 148 -4.72 2.31 -0.23
C THR A 148 -5.64 3.49 0.09
N THR A 149 -5.90 4.37 -0.87
CA THR A 149 -6.92 5.43 -0.72
C THR A 149 -8.34 4.88 -0.61
N ALA A 150 -8.62 3.67 -1.12
CA ALA A 150 -9.92 3.02 -1.03
C ALA A 150 -10.13 2.20 0.26
N GLY A 151 -9.07 1.83 1.00
CA GLY A 151 -9.25 1.05 2.22
C GLY A 151 -7.96 0.49 2.85
N THR A 152 -8.14 -0.47 3.76
CA THR A 152 -7.04 -1.25 4.35
C THR A 152 -7.38 -2.73 4.26
N PHE A 153 -6.56 -3.47 3.52
CA PHE A 153 -6.74 -4.88 3.20
C PHE A 153 -5.62 -5.68 3.88
N ALA A 154 -5.94 -6.83 4.47
CA ALA A 154 -4.97 -7.67 5.17
C ALA A 154 -4.92 -9.06 4.52
N SER A 155 -3.71 -9.59 4.32
CA SER A 155 -3.55 -10.96 3.81
C SER A 155 -4.01 -11.99 4.82
N ASP A 156 -4.27 -13.20 4.33
CA ASP A 156 -4.28 -14.38 5.17
C ASP A 156 -2.97 -14.50 5.99
N LYS A 157 -3.09 -15.14 7.16
CA LYS A 157 -1.97 -15.36 8.07
C LYS A 157 -1.23 -16.62 7.66
N VAL A 158 -0.02 -16.45 7.14
CA VAL A 158 0.89 -17.55 6.82
C VAL A 158 1.57 -18.00 8.11
N HIS A 159 1.27 -19.22 8.54
CA HIS A 159 1.96 -19.89 9.65
C HIS A 159 3.26 -20.54 9.14
N VAL A 160 4.39 -20.23 9.77
CA VAL A 160 5.71 -20.76 9.39
C VAL A 160 6.50 -21.12 10.64
N ARG A 161 6.93 -22.38 10.75
CA ARG A 161 7.90 -22.83 11.75
C ARG A 161 9.30 -22.75 11.18
N THR A 162 10.27 -22.24 11.95
CA THR A 162 11.69 -22.33 11.57
C THR A 162 12.20 -23.76 11.70
N HIS A 163 13.17 -24.12 10.85
CA HIS A 163 13.70 -25.49 10.81
C HIS A 163 14.56 -25.82 12.04
N LYS A 164 14.68 -27.11 12.36
CA LYS A 164 15.64 -27.63 13.34
C LYS A 164 17.06 -27.63 12.76
N LEU A 165 18.09 -27.68 13.63
CA LEU A 165 19.49 -27.78 13.17
C LEU A 165 19.78 -29.07 12.39
N THR A 166 19.00 -30.14 12.62
CA THR A 166 19.05 -31.42 11.90
C THR A 166 18.28 -31.41 10.58
N ASP A 167 17.48 -30.38 10.32
CA ASP A 167 16.69 -30.25 9.10
C ASP A 167 17.41 -29.30 8.14
N LEU A 168 17.65 -29.82 6.93
CA LEU A 168 18.49 -29.21 5.91
C LEU A 168 17.67 -28.80 4.66
N SER A 169 16.36 -29.07 4.63
CA SER A 169 15.49 -28.83 3.46
C SER A 169 15.34 -27.35 3.09
N GLY A 170 15.57 -26.45 4.05
CA GLY A 170 15.64 -25.01 3.86
C GLY A 170 16.93 -24.49 3.22
N ILE A 171 17.96 -25.33 3.07
CA ILE A 171 19.24 -24.94 2.47
C ILE A 171 19.08 -24.85 0.95
N THR A 172 19.17 -23.63 0.44
CA THR A 172 19.26 -23.35 -1.00
C THR A 172 20.70 -22.97 -1.34
N ILE A 173 21.32 -23.71 -2.26
CA ILE A 173 22.71 -23.53 -2.70
C ILE A 173 22.76 -23.03 -4.13
N THR A 174 23.59 -22.02 -4.39
CA THR A 174 23.98 -21.65 -5.75
C THR A 174 25.40 -22.16 -6.03
N PRO A 175 25.62 -22.99 -7.05
CA PRO A 175 26.94 -23.45 -7.44
C PRO A 175 27.70 -22.34 -8.20
N GLY A 176 28.94 -22.10 -7.81
CA GLY A 176 29.89 -21.26 -8.52
C GLY A 176 30.75 -22.05 -9.50
N VAL A 177 31.96 -21.54 -9.78
CA VAL A 177 32.89 -22.16 -10.73
C VAL A 177 33.66 -23.30 -10.04
N MET A 178 33.48 -24.52 -10.58
CA MET A 178 34.14 -25.74 -10.11
C MET A 178 34.23 -26.79 -11.23
N PRO A 179 35.11 -27.82 -11.10
CA PRO A 179 35.15 -28.95 -12.03
C PRO A 179 33.80 -29.69 -12.09
N GLN A 180 33.42 -30.19 -13.27
CA GLN A 180 32.11 -30.81 -13.47
C GLN A 180 31.88 -32.01 -12.52
N GLN A 181 32.87 -32.89 -12.36
CA GLN A 181 32.80 -34.02 -11.42
C GLN A 181 32.51 -33.58 -9.97
N THR A 182 33.02 -32.42 -9.56
CA THR A 182 32.73 -31.83 -8.24
C THR A 182 31.32 -31.26 -8.18
N ARG A 183 30.81 -30.66 -9.27
CA ARG A 183 29.43 -30.17 -9.37
C ARG A 183 28.41 -31.32 -9.34
N ASP A 184 28.71 -32.43 -10.00
CA ASP A 184 27.85 -33.62 -10.04
C ASP A 184 27.79 -34.28 -8.66
N ALA A 185 28.93 -34.42 -7.98
CA ALA A 185 29.00 -34.90 -6.60
C ALA A 185 28.26 -33.97 -5.62
N LEU A 186 28.43 -32.66 -5.76
CA LEU A 186 27.70 -31.65 -4.99
C LEU A 186 26.19 -31.75 -5.19
N ALA A 187 25.71 -31.91 -6.42
CA ALA A 187 24.29 -32.08 -6.71
C ALA A 187 23.73 -33.34 -6.03
N ALA A 188 24.43 -34.47 -6.13
CA ALA A 188 24.05 -35.72 -5.45
C ALA A 188 24.11 -35.62 -3.92
N ALA A 189 25.00 -34.79 -3.35
CA ALA A 189 25.00 -34.50 -1.91
C ALA A 189 23.82 -33.62 -1.49
N VAL A 190 23.54 -32.55 -2.25
CA VAL A 190 22.41 -31.64 -2.02
C VAL A 190 21.06 -32.38 -2.06
N GLU A 191 20.88 -33.28 -3.03
CA GLU A 191 19.66 -34.11 -3.15
C GLU A 191 19.48 -35.08 -1.97
N ARG A 192 20.52 -35.83 -1.57
CA ARG A 192 20.49 -36.73 -0.39
C ARG A 192 20.21 -35.98 0.92
N ILE A 193 20.64 -34.72 1.00
CA ILE A 193 20.42 -33.79 2.11
C ILE A 193 19.00 -33.18 2.09
N GLY A 194 18.24 -33.32 1.00
CA GLY A 194 16.93 -32.68 0.81
C GLY A 194 17.00 -31.17 0.52
N ALA A 195 18.20 -30.64 0.28
CA ALA A 195 18.46 -29.24 -0.03
C ALA A 195 18.19 -28.94 -1.53
N LYS A 196 18.20 -27.66 -1.90
CA LYS A 196 17.83 -27.19 -3.25
C LYS A 196 19.03 -26.56 -3.96
N LEU A 197 19.33 -27.02 -5.18
CA LEU A 197 20.33 -26.39 -6.05
C LEU A 197 19.66 -25.35 -6.98
N VAL A 198 20.25 -24.16 -7.12
CA VAL A 198 19.70 -23.07 -7.94
C VAL A 198 20.82 -22.30 -8.64
N ASP A 199 20.86 -22.33 -9.98
CA ASP A 199 21.95 -21.80 -10.83
C ASP A 199 22.15 -20.27 -10.83
N GLY A 200 21.49 -19.53 -9.94
CA GLY A 200 21.69 -18.08 -9.81
C GLY A 200 21.34 -17.56 -8.43
N VAL A 201 22.09 -16.56 -7.96
CA VAL A 201 21.92 -15.97 -6.63
C VAL A 201 20.60 -15.20 -6.55
N ARG A 202 19.72 -15.62 -5.64
CA ARG A 202 18.40 -15.06 -5.34
C ARG A 202 18.29 -14.71 -3.84
N ILE A 203 17.20 -14.07 -3.44
CA ILE A 203 16.95 -13.66 -2.03
C ILE A 203 16.89 -14.85 -1.06
N ASP A 204 16.48 -16.01 -1.58
CA ASP A 204 16.38 -17.32 -0.94
C ASP A 204 17.64 -18.18 -1.04
N THR A 205 18.68 -17.77 -1.78
CA THR A 205 20.00 -18.43 -1.74
C THR A 205 20.59 -18.29 -0.34
N THR A 206 20.92 -19.43 0.29
CA THR A 206 21.45 -19.49 1.66
C THR A 206 22.98 -19.57 1.68
N HIS A 207 23.58 -20.25 0.71
CA HIS A 207 25.00 -20.51 0.60
C HIS A 207 25.43 -20.47 -0.87
N PHE A 208 26.62 -19.97 -1.15
CA PHE A 208 27.25 -20.01 -2.47
C PHE A 208 28.41 -21.01 -2.40
N VAL A 209 28.34 -22.09 -3.18
CA VAL A 209 29.33 -23.19 -3.10
C VAL A 209 30.22 -23.16 -4.32
N THR A 210 31.53 -22.94 -4.15
CA THR A 210 32.48 -22.79 -5.26
C THR A 210 33.86 -23.31 -4.88
N THR A 211 34.66 -23.75 -5.86
CA THR A 211 36.10 -23.98 -5.65
C THR A 211 36.93 -22.76 -6.02
N GLU A 212 36.38 -21.86 -6.84
CA GLU A 212 37.06 -20.65 -7.32
C GLU A 212 36.19 -19.41 -7.08
N GLY A 213 36.74 -18.38 -6.43
CA GLY A 213 36.06 -17.12 -6.17
C GLY A 213 36.16 -16.16 -7.34
N ARG A 214 35.35 -16.36 -8.39
CA ARG A 214 35.27 -15.44 -9.55
C ARG A 214 33.89 -15.40 -10.21
N GLY A 215 33.62 -14.27 -10.88
CA GLY A 215 32.48 -14.07 -11.76
C GLY A 215 31.25 -13.45 -11.07
N PRO A 216 30.27 -12.97 -11.85
CA PRO A 216 29.20 -12.09 -11.37
C PRO A 216 28.28 -12.74 -10.33
N ALA A 217 28.16 -14.08 -10.33
CA ALA A 217 27.40 -14.80 -9.31
C ALA A 217 28.14 -14.86 -7.96
N TRP A 218 29.48 -14.91 -7.96
CA TRP A 218 30.30 -14.84 -6.75
C TRP A 218 30.33 -13.41 -6.19
N GLU A 219 30.56 -12.41 -7.05
CA GLU A 219 30.49 -10.98 -6.69
C GLU A 219 29.15 -10.66 -6.01
N LYS A 220 28.03 -11.01 -6.65
CA LYS A 220 26.68 -10.82 -6.09
C LYS A 220 26.46 -11.59 -4.77
N ALA A 221 27.07 -12.75 -4.58
CA ALA A 221 26.99 -13.49 -3.31
C ALA A 221 27.71 -12.72 -2.18
N VAL A 222 28.90 -12.16 -2.46
CA VAL A 222 29.64 -11.32 -1.52
C VAL A 222 28.86 -10.04 -1.19
N ASP A 223 28.36 -9.32 -2.19
CA ASP A 223 27.55 -8.09 -1.99
C ASP A 223 26.31 -8.35 -1.12
N THR A 224 25.63 -9.47 -1.34
CA THR A 224 24.44 -9.87 -0.56
C THR A 224 24.77 -10.59 0.76
N ASN A 225 26.05 -10.63 1.15
CA ASN A 225 26.55 -11.24 2.40
C ASN A 225 26.14 -12.72 2.55
N ILE A 226 26.12 -13.47 1.44
CA ILE A 226 25.88 -14.90 1.41
C ILE A 226 27.21 -15.64 1.67
N PRO A 227 27.26 -16.61 2.60
CA PRO A 227 28.45 -17.43 2.85
C PRO A 227 28.98 -18.12 1.58
N VAL A 228 30.22 -17.80 1.20
CA VAL A 228 30.95 -18.45 0.10
C VAL A 228 31.81 -19.58 0.65
N VAL A 229 31.41 -20.83 0.44
CA VAL A 229 32.07 -22.03 0.98
C VAL A 229 32.53 -22.99 -0.11
N ARG A 230 33.46 -23.88 0.22
CA ARG A 230 33.89 -24.99 -0.63
C ARG A 230 32.91 -26.18 -0.53
N PRO A 231 32.85 -27.07 -1.54
CA PRO A 231 31.93 -28.21 -1.58
C PRO A 231 31.93 -29.09 -0.32
N GLU A 232 33.09 -29.30 0.32
CA GLU A 232 33.22 -30.16 1.50
C GLU A 232 32.35 -29.75 2.70
N TRP A 233 31.81 -28.52 2.71
CA TRP A 233 30.82 -28.09 3.71
C TRP A 233 29.52 -28.90 3.61
N VAL A 234 29.06 -29.22 2.40
CA VAL A 234 27.83 -30.00 2.18
C VAL A 234 28.04 -31.45 2.61
N ASP A 235 29.17 -32.06 2.22
CA ASP A 235 29.56 -33.41 2.64
C ASP A 235 29.67 -33.52 4.17
N ALA A 236 30.18 -32.47 4.84
CA ALA A 236 30.27 -32.42 6.28
C ALA A 236 28.89 -32.26 6.96
N CYS A 237 27.99 -31.45 6.40
CA CYS A 237 26.61 -31.32 6.90
C CYS A 237 25.82 -32.62 6.72
N GLU A 238 25.97 -33.29 5.58
CA GLU A 238 25.39 -34.61 5.31
C GLU A 238 25.89 -35.64 6.35
N LYS A 239 27.22 -35.83 6.43
CA LYS A 239 27.84 -36.85 7.29
C LYS A 239 27.49 -36.68 8.77
N ASN A 240 27.21 -35.46 9.21
CA ASN A 240 26.85 -35.14 10.59
C ASN A 240 25.31 -35.03 10.82
N GLY A 241 24.49 -35.18 9.78
CA GLY A 241 23.02 -35.08 9.85
C GLY A 241 22.50 -33.74 10.38
N ARG A 242 23.26 -32.65 10.22
CA ARG A 242 22.93 -31.32 10.74
C ARG A 242 23.74 -30.20 10.10
N ILE A 243 23.21 -28.98 10.12
CA ILE A 243 23.89 -27.80 9.59
C ILE A 243 25.12 -27.46 10.44
N LEU A 244 26.23 -27.10 9.78
CA LEU A 244 27.51 -26.79 10.42
C LEU A 244 27.97 -25.36 10.14
N GLY A 245 28.73 -24.79 11.07
CA GLY A 245 29.30 -23.45 10.93
C GLY A 245 30.26 -23.33 9.74
N VAL A 246 29.97 -22.38 8.86
CA VAL A 246 30.63 -22.17 7.56
C VAL A 246 32.11 -21.75 7.65
N THR A 247 32.56 -21.20 8.77
CA THR A 247 33.87 -20.50 8.90
C THR A 247 35.08 -21.37 8.52
N LYS A 248 35.04 -22.68 8.77
CA LYS A 248 36.14 -23.61 8.41
C LYS A 248 36.18 -23.98 6.93
N PHE A 249 35.15 -23.61 6.17
CA PHE A 249 34.93 -24.02 4.78
C PHE A 249 34.94 -22.85 3.80
N TYR A 250 35.19 -21.62 4.26
CA TYR A 250 35.46 -20.49 3.37
C TYR A 250 36.69 -20.76 2.49
N LEU A 251 36.71 -20.19 1.29
CA LEU A 251 37.85 -20.29 0.35
C LEU A 251 39.16 -19.88 1.03
N ASP A 252 39.16 -18.74 1.71
CA ASP A 252 40.33 -18.17 2.37
C ASP A 252 40.73 -18.86 3.69
N ALA A 253 39.90 -19.76 4.23
CA ALA A 253 40.22 -20.49 5.46
C ALA A 253 41.42 -21.45 5.33
N MET A 254 41.98 -21.61 4.12
CA MET A 254 43.21 -22.34 3.85
C MET A 254 44.27 -21.49 3.12
N ARG A 255 44.14 -20.15 3.09
CA ARG A 255 45.21 -19.28 2.60
C ARG A 255 46.25 -19.15 3.74
N PRO A 256 47.46 -19.71 3.63
CA PRO A 256 48.48 -19.47 4.63
C PRO A 256 48.83 -17.97 4.63
N GLY A 257 49.07 -17.39 5.81
CA GLY A 257 49.75 -16.10 5.86
C GLY A 257 51.10 -16.21 5.14
N PRO A 258 51.62 -15.11 4.55
CA PRO A 258 52.96 -15.13 3.96
C PRO A 258 53.95 -15.66 5.01
N PRO A 259 54.75 -16.68 4.68
CA PRO A 259 55.44 -17.49 5.69
C PRO A 259 56.37 -16.62 6.51
N THR A 260 55.99 -16.41 7.77
CA THR A 260 56.76 -15.61 8.73
C THR A 260 57.78 -16.57 9.35
N PRO A 261 59.09 -16.46 9.02
CA PRO A 261 60.05 -17.44 9.49
C PRO A 261 60.28 -17.26 11.00
N GLY A 262 59.97 -18.29 11.79
CA GLY A 262 60.34 -18.34 13.22
C GLY A 262 59.19 -18.34 14.24
N ILE A 263 58.03 -18.93 13.94
CA ILE A 263 57.08 -19.36 14.98
C ILE A 263 56.83 -20.87 14.78
N GLU A 264 57.36 -21.68 15.70
CA GLU A 264 57.17 -23.13 15.72
C GLU A 264 55.80 -23.48 16.34
N GLU A 265 55.16 -24.55 15.87
CA GLU A 265 53.96 -25.08 16.51
C GLU A 265 54.31 -25.72 17.87
N PRO A 266 53.71 -25.29 19.00
CA PRO A 266 53.92 -25.94 20.29
C PRO A 266 53.27 -27.33 20.28
N SER A 267 54.08 -28.35 20.04
CA SER A 267 53.66 -29.75 20.00
C SER A 267 53.00 -30.19 21.30
N GLN A 268 51.78 -30.73 21.22
CA GLN A 268 51.09 -31.29 22.38
C GLN A 268 51.80 -32.55 22.90
N LYS A 269 52.52 -32.44 24.02
CA LYS A 269 52.83 -33.55 24.93
C LYS A 269 53.14 -33.06 26.35
N ASP A 270 52.79 -33.91 27.31
CA ASP A 270 53.27 -33.95 28.69
C ASP A 270 53.12 -32.66 29.54
N LEU A 271 51.92 -32.47 30.12
CA LEU A 271 51.74 -31.62 31.31
C LEU A 271 51.97 -32.42 32.61
N PRO A 272 52.85 -31.98 33.53
CA PRO A 272 52.96 -32.55 34.87
C PRO A 272 51.77 -32.23 35.78
N ALA A 273 51.57 -33.04 36.83
CA ALA A 273 50.56 -32.79 37.87
C ALA A 273 50.97 -31.62 38.80
N PRO A 274 50.00 -30.84 39.33
CA PRO A 274 50.27 -29.72 40.24
C PRO A 274 50.69 -30.21 41.64
N PRO A 275 51.66 -29.54 42.31
CA PRO A 275 52.06 -29.89 43.67
C PRO A 275 51.03 -29.44 44.71
N ALA A 276 50.83 -30.25 45.76
CA ALA A 276 49.97 -29.91 46.89
C ALA A 276 50.67 -28.93 47.86
N GLN A 277 49.90 -27.99 48.42
CA GLN A 277 50.30 -27.21 49.60
C GLN A 277 49.45 -27.62 50.81
N GLN A 278 50.09 -27.70 51.99
CA GLN A 278 49.47 -28.19 53.23
C GLN A 278 49.02 -27.04 54.17
N GLN A 279 48.23 -27.43 55.17
CA GLN A 279 47.40 -26.56 56.00
C GLN A 279 48.16 -25.82 57.11
N GLN A 280 47.66 -24.65 57.50
CA GLN A 280 47.39 -24.28 58.91
C GLN A 280 46.30 -23.19 58.93
N GLN A 281 45.07 -23.53 59.35
CA GLN A 281 44.53 -23.39 60.71
C GLN A 281 44.28 -21.94 61.18
N GLN A 282 42.99 -21.58 61.35
CA GLN A 282 42.42 -21.20 62.66
C GLN A 282 40.87 -21.18 62.62
N ARG A 283 40.20 -20.88 63.75
CA ARG A 283 38.83 -21.30 64.08
C ARG A 283 38.02 -20.17 64.76
N ALA A 284 36.70 -20.15 64.56
CA ALA A 284 35.69 -19.27 65.19
C ALA A 284 35.58 -19.51 66.74
N PRO A 285 34.76 -18.80 67.57
CA PRO A 285 33.53 -18.00 67.32
C PRO A 285 33.51 -16.67 68.18
N PRO A 286 32.41 -16.11 68.75
CA PRO A 286 30.95 -16.29 68.62
C PRO A 286 30.11 -15.00 68.46
N ALA A 287 28.77 -15.14 68.51
CA ALA A 287 27.79 -14.06 68.57
C ALA A 287 27.33 -13.73 70.02
N ALA A 288 26.66 -12.59 70.21
CA ALA A 288 25.96 -12.21 71.43
C ALA A 288 24.71 -11.35 71.12
N ALA A 289 23.73 -11.33 72.03
CA ALA A 289 22.50 -10.54 71.90
C ALA A 289 22.09 -9.94 73.26
N ALA A 290 21.59 -8.70 73.25
CA ALA A 290 20.96 -7.97 74.36
C ALA A 290 20.15 -6.78 73.79
N ALA A 291 19.33 -6.09 74.59
CA ALA A 291 18.30 -5.17 74.10
C ALA A 291 18.17 -3.84 74.89
N ALA A 292 17.60 -2.82 74.22
CA ALA A 292 16.97 -1.60 74.78
C ALA A 292 17.88 -0.61 75.56
N PRO A 293 17.40 0.61 75.96
CA PRO A 293 16.08 1.23 75.77
C PRO A 293 16.10 2.67 75.15
N GLU A 294 14.92 3.31 75.16
CA GLU A 294 14.55 4.76 75.29
C GLU A 294 15.61 5.88 75.05
N ALA A 295 15.39 6.98 74.32
CA ALA A 295 14.25 7.91 74.10
C ALA A 295 14.25 9.20 74.98
N SER A 296 14.42 10.36 74.32
CA SER A 296 14.17 11.75 74.81
C SER A 296 14.06 12.68 73.57
N ALA A 297 12.95 13.40 73.34
CA ALA A 297 12.54 14.72 73.90
C ALA A 297 13.45 15.89 73.43
N ALA A 298 12.98 17.06 72.96
CA ALA A 298 11.65 17.60 72.59
C ALA A 298 11.88 18.77 71.55
N ASP A 299 11.08 19.81 71.25
CA ASP A 299 9.83 20.39 71.78
C ASP A 299 9.20 21.43 70.77
N ASN A 300 8.00 21.96 71.06
CA ASN A 300 7.32 23.16 70.49
C ASN A 300 6.82 23.21 69.01
N GLY A 301 5.59 23.72 68.84
CA GLY A 301 5.07 24.44 67.66
C GLY A 301 4.55 25.82 68.13
N PRO A 302 3.44 26.40 67.62
CA PRO A 302 2.75 26.36 66.31
C PRO A 302 2.81 27.80 65.67
N PRO A 303 1.85 28.38 64.88
CA PRO A 303 0.62 27.87 64.24
C PRO A 303 0.34 28.33 62.76
N ALA A 304 -0.83 27.87 62.26
CA ALA A 304 -1.71 28.47 61.25
C ALA A 304 -1.31 28.46 59.75
N GLY A 305 -2.20 28.05 58.82
CA GLY A 305 -3.54 27.48 59.02
C GLY A 305 -4.36 27.23 57.73
N TYR A 306 -5.56 26.65 57.92
CA TYR A 306 -6.73 26.61 57.00
C TYR A 306 -6.49 25.87 55.64
N SER A 307 -6.92 24.61 55.37
CA SER A 307 -8.17 23.85 55.67
C SER A 307 -9.39 24.34 54.86
N ALA A 308 -10.31 23.50 54.33
CA ALA A 308 -10.63 22.06 54.52
C ALA A 308 -10.97 21.39 53.13
N ALA A 309 -11.13 20.07 52.87
CA ALA A 309 -11.57 18.87 53.62
C ALA A 309 -13.07 18.86 54.05
N PRO A 310 -13.75 17.70 54.27
CA PRO A 310 -13.49 16.27 53.95
C PRO A 310 -14.58 15.70 52.96
N ALA A 311 -14.72 14.43 52.51
CA ALA A 311 -14.27 13.07 52.91
C ALA A 311 -15.06 12.43 54.11
N PRO A 312 -15.04 11.09 54.39
CA PRO A 312 -14.77 9.88 53.56
C PRO A 312 -15.62 8.60 53.90
N THR A 313 -15.23 7.44 53.33
CA THR A 313 -15.30 6.03 53.88
C THR A 313 -16.37 4.99 53.46
N SER A 314 -15.87 3.74 53.35
CA SER A 314 -16.40 2.35 53.46
C SER A 314 -17.87 2.04 53.81
N GLY A 315 -18.43 0.84 53.50
CA GLY A 315 -17.92 -0.34 52.76
C GLY A 315 -18.34 -1.72 53.35
N SER A 316 -18.54 -2.73 52.46
CA SER A 316 -18.76 -4.19 52.71
C SER A 316 -20.19 -4.78 52.57
N ALA A 317 -20.33 -5.70 51.60
CA ALA A 317 -21.00 -7.02 51.60
C ALA A 317 -22.49 -7.25 51.95
N SER A 318 -23.12 -8.17 51.17
CA SER A 318 -24.45 -8.83 51.30
C SER A 318 -25.70 -7.93 51.29
N GLY A 319 -26.88 -8.35 50.81
CA GLY A 319 -27.27 -9.58 50.10
C GLY A 319 -28.74 -9.97 50.41
N ASP A 320 -29.55 -10.23 49.37
CA ASP A 320 -30.92 -10.82 49.35
C ASP A 320 -32.01 -10.03 50.15
N GLU A 321 -33.33 -10.08 49.91
CA GLU A 321 -34.22 -10.54 48.80
C GLU A 321 -35.56 -9.73 48.85
N ASP A 322 -36.66 -10.21 48.25
CA ASP A 322 -38.08 -9.75 48.38
C ASP A 322 -38.49 -8.40 47.69
N GLU A 323 -39.69 -8.18 47.11
CA GLU A 323 -40.95 -8.98 46.96
C GLU A 323 -41.43 -9.09 45.48
N VAL A 324 -42.61 -9.71 45.25
CA VAL A 324 -43.18 -10.21 43.96
C VAL A 324 -44.42 -9.46 43.44
N GLU A 325 -44.76 -9.68 42.16
CA GLU A 325 -46.09 -9.76 41.46
C GLU A 325 -45.81 -9.63 39.94
N ASP A 326 -46.07 -10.62 39.05
CA ASP A 326 -47.36 -11.08 38.45
C ASP A 326 -47.99 -10.02 37.51
N GLU A 327 -48.47 -10.28 36.27
CA GLU A 327 -48.80 -11.53 35.52
C GLU A 327 -48.65 -11.31 33.96
N ASP A 328 -48.89 -12.36 33.14
CA ASP A 328 -48.82 -12.42 31.65
C ASP A 328 -49.98 -11.65 30.90
N GLU A 329 -50.27 -11.64 29.58
CA GLU A 329 -50.01 -12.43 28.34
C GLU A 329 -49.82 -11.46 27.12
N GLU A 330 -49.08 -11.74 26.03
CA GLU A 330 -49.44 -12.44 24.76
C GLU A 330 -50.78 -11.98 24.07
N ASP A 331 -50.95 -11.82 22.73
CA ASP A 331 -50.04 -12.01 21.57
C ASP A 331 -50.46 -11.25 20.26
N GLN A 332 -49.61 -11.40 19.22
CA GLN A 332 -49.79 -11.51 17.74
C GLN A 332 -51.21 -11.61 17.10
N ASP A 333 -51.48 -11.33 15.79
CA ASP A 333 -50.72 -10.79 14.62
C ASP A 333 -51.68 -10.51 13.40
N GLU A 334 -51.14 -9.90 12.33
CA GLU A 334 -51.51 -9.94 10.89
C GLU A 334 -52.87 -9.41 10.34
N GLY A 335 -52.82 -8.82 9.12
CA GLY A 335 -53.84 -9.14 8.09
C GLY A 335 -54.66 -8.04 7.38
N LYS A 336 -54.06 -7.37 6.38
CA LYS A 336 -54.63 -7.05 5.04
C LYS A 336 -55.74 -5.99 4.73
N ASP A 337 -55.53 -5.37 3.56
CA ASP A 337 -56.47 -4.95 2.50
C ASP A 337 -57.76 -4.14 2.81
N SER A 338 -57.77 -2.82 2.51
CA SER A 338 -58.56 -2.26 1.38
C SER A 338 -58.57 -0.73 1.21
N LYS A 339 -58.82 -0.30 -0.04
CA LYS A 339 -59.00 1.08 -0.55
C LYS A 339 -60.09 1.88 0.18
N SER A 340 -59.90 3.20 0.36
CA SER A 340 -60.67 4.23 -0.37
C SER A 340 -60.21 5.67 -0.11
N SER A 341 -60.43 6.54 -1.09
CA SER A 341 -60.38 8.01 -1.06
C SER A 341 -61.55 8.53 -1.92
N PRO A 342 -61.82 9.85 -2.05
CA PRO A 342 -61.47 11.03 -1.24
C PRO A 342 -62.72 11.84 -0.80
N THR A 343 -62.58 12.97 -0.10
CA THR A 343 -63.54 14.10 -0.21
C THR A 343 -62.88 15.45 0.12
N GLU A 344 -63.38 16.53 -0.49
CA GLU A 344 -62.90 17.91 -0.37
C GLU A 344 -63.70 18.73 0.66
N GLY A 345 -63.18 19.90 1.10
CA GLY A 345 -63.93 20.88 1.89
C GLY A 345 -63.11 22.12 2.23
N ALA A 346 -63.49 23.30 1.72
CA ALA A 346 -62.67 24.52 1.77
C ALA A 346 -63.39 25.74 2.36
N ALA A 347 -62.67 26.52 3.19
CA ALA A 347 -62.83 27.97 3.46
C ALA A 347 -61.73 28.41 4.46
N THR A 348 -60.68 29.17 4.13
CA THR A 348 -60.58 30.61 3.77
C THR A 348 -61.01 31.62 4.85
N THR A 349 -60.06 32.17 5.62
CA THR A 349 -60.04 33.58 6.07
C THR A 349 -58.63 34.04 6.52
N GLU A 350 -58.00 34.91 5.73
CA GLU A 350 -57.08 35.98 6.17
C GLU A 350 -57.89 37.30 6.28
N PRO A 351 -57.35 38.53 6.53
CA PRO A 351 -55.96 38.96 6.82
C PRO A 351 -55.78 39.99 7.97
N LYS A 352 -54.53 40.30 8.37
CA LYS A 352 -54.00 41.69 8.31
C LYS A 352 -52.49 41.84 8.55
N THR A 353 -51.92 42.91 7.97
CA THR A 353 -50.49 43.24 7.93
C THR A 353 -50.16 44.63 8.50
N ARG A 354 -48.91 44.83 8.98
CA ARG A 354 -48.07 46.06 8.98
C ARG A 354 -46.84 45.87 9.89
N ALA A 355 -45.67 46.53 9.74
CA ALA A 355 -44.96 47.10 8.57
C ALA A 355 -43.58 47.69 9.01
N ALA A 356 -42.59 47.69 8.11
CA ALA A 356 -41.45 48.66 8.02
C ALA A 356 -40.37 48.75 9.14
N GLU A 357 -39.11 49.20 8.94
CA GLU A 357 -38.24 49.41 7.75
C GLU A 357 -36.73 49.59 8.14
N GLN A 358 -35.82 49.34 7.18
CA GLN A 358 -34.49 49.97 6.88
C GLN A 358 -33.44 50.31 7.98
N GLU A 359 -32.16 49.91 7.76
CA GLU A 359 -30.99 50.82 7.62
C GLU A 359 -29.77 50.11 6.93
N GLU A 360 -28.68 50.81 6.59
CA GLU A 360 -27.65 50.41 5.59
C GLU A 360 -26.16 50.50 6.01
N GLN A 361 -25.33 49.66 5.35
CA GLN A 361 -23.90 49.82 4.98
C GLN A 361 -22.78 50.15 6.01
N LYS A 362 -21.69 49.35 5.99
CA LYS A 362 -20.30 49.84 5.78
C LYS A 362 -19.23 48.77 5.45
N VAL A 363 -18.31 49.19 4.56
CA VAL A 363 -16.97 48.66 4.13
C VAL A 363 -16.06 48.12 5.27
N ARG A 364 -15.00 47.31 5.06
CA ARG A 364 -13.96 47.33 3.98
C ARG A 364 -13.14 46.01 3.83
N LEU A 365 -12.43 45.91 2.69
CA LEU A 365 -11.40 44.93 2.29
C LEU A 365 -10.25 44.71 3.30
N GLU A 366 -9.78 43.46 3.43
CA GLU A 366 -8.49 42.89 2.97
C GLU A 366 -8.71 41.35 2.88
N ASP A 367 -8.10 40.54 2.00
CA ASP A 367 -6.66 40.29 1.79
C ASP A 367 -6.32 39.94 0.32
N LYS A 368 -5.10 39.46 0.04
CA LYS A 368 -4.39 39.64 -1.24
C LYS A 368 -4.05 38.34 -1.97
N SER A 369 -4.13 38.42 -3.29
CA SER A 369 -3.85 37.34 -4.27
C SER A 369 -2.42 36.79 -4.26
N GLU A 370 -2.28 35.46 -4.24
CA GLU A 370 -1.25 34.73 -4.99
C GLU A 370 -1.84 33.42 -5.57
N GLN A 371 -1.83 33.27 -6.90
CA GLN A 371 -2.19 32.03 -7.59
C GLN A 371 -1.22 31.83 -8.76
N ASN A 372 -0.29 30.86 -8.60
CA ASN A 372 0.90 30.76 -9.44
C ASN A 372 0.74 29.65 -10.50
N LEU A 373 0.38 30.01 -11.73
CA LEU A 373 0.28 29.09 -12.86
C LEU A 373 1.63 28.95 -13.59
N ALA A 374 2.24 27.77 -13.47
CA ALA A 374 3.49 27.46 -14.18
C ALA A 374 3.26 27.17 -15.67
N LEU A 375 3.59 28.13 -16.54
CA LEU A 375 3.64 27.94 -17.99
C LEU A 375 4.92 27.20 -18.43
N ARG A 376 4.79 26.31 -19.42
CA ARG A 376 5.93 25.61 -20.04
C ARG A 376 6.81 26.59 -20.83
N PRO A 377 8.16 26.55 -20.70
CA PRO A 377 9.05 27.33 -21.55
C PRO A 377 9.01 26.90 -23.02
N GLY A 378 9.09 27.86 -23.93
CA GLY A 378 9.38 27.62 -25.35
C GLY A 378 10.89 27.41 -25.60
N GLY A 379 11.24 26.77 -26.72
CA GLY A 379 12.63 26.54 -27.12
C GLY A 379 13.28 27.75 -27.84
N PRO A 380 14.61 27.91 -27.77
CA PRO A 380 15.36 28.94 -28.50
C PRO A 380 15.88 28.46 -29.87
N SER A 381 16.30 29.41 -30.73
CA SER A 381 16.73 29.15 -32.11
C SER A 381 18.16 29.61 -32.45
N GLN A 382 18.92 28.72 -33.10
CA GLN A 382 20.09 28.95 -33.98
C GLN A 382 21.41 29.55 -33.45
N GLY A 383 22.51 29.09 -34.07
CA GLY A 383 23.90 29.58 -33.94
C GLY A 383 24.81 28.59 -33.18
N SER A 384 25.96 28.13 -33.70
CA SER A 384 26.59 28.35 -35.02
C SER A 384 27.67 27.29 -35.33
N LEU A 385 27.85 26.91 -36.61
CA LEU A 385 28.99 26.13 -37.18
C LEU A 385 29.17 24.66 -36.70
N SER A 386 29.67 23.69 -37.49
CA SER A 386 30.24 23.69 -38.86
C SER A 386 30.18 22.32 -39.58
N ALA A 387 30.31 22.36 -40.92
CA ALA A 387 30.98 21.39 -41.82
C ALA A 387 30.31 20.06 -42.28
N ALA A 388 30.12 20.01 -43.61
CA ALA A 388 30.49 18.95 -44.57
C ALA A 388 29.43 17.96 -45.14
N ALA A 389 29.29 18.03 -46.48
CA ALA A 389 28.86 17.01 -47.46
C ALA A 389 27.43 16.40 -47.37
N SER A 390 26.75 16.11 -48.48
CA SER A 390 26.91 16.51 -49.90
C SER A 390 25.64 16.15 -50.70
N GLU A 391 25.30 16.99 -51.68
CA GLU A 391 24.51 16.75 -52.91
C GLU A 391 23.40 15.67 -52.94
N ASP A 392 22.16 16.14 -53.17
CA ASP A 392 21.44 16.07 -54.47
C ASP A 392 21.56 14.82 -55.37
N GLY A 393 20.59 14.52 -56.23
CA GLY A 393 19.33 15.22 -56.57
C GLY A 393 18.64 14.47 -57.71
N ARG A 394 17.30 14.45 -57.74
CA ARG A 394 16.53 13.57 -58.63
C ARG A 394 16.61 13.95 -60.11
N GLY A 395 16.66 12.92 -60.96
CA GLY A 395 15.70 12.78 -62.06
C GLY A 395 16.28 12.81 -63.47
N ASP A 396 15.92 11.79 -64.24
CA ASP A 396 15.57 11.93 -65.66
C ASP A 396 14.60 10.77 -66.02
N GLU A 397 13.60 11.04 -66.87
CA GLU A 397 12.71 10.05 -67.47
C GLU A 397 12.88 10.15 -68.99
N ASP A 398 13.10 9.04 -69.71
CA ASP A 398 12.93 9.07 -71.16
C ASP A 398 12.40 7.75 -71.78
N THR A 399 11.48 7.98 -72.72
CA THR A 399 10.93 7.18 -73.83
C THR A 399 10.46 5.71 -73.67
N PRO A 400 9.24 5.39 -74.16
CA PRO A 400 8.72 4.01 -74.29
C PRO A 400 8.77 3.48 -75.75
N ASP A 401 8.57 2.17 -75.94
CA ASP A 401 7.84 1.66 -77.12
C ASP A 401 7.15 0.29 -76.88
N GLN A 402 6.28 -0.11 -77.82
CA GLN A 402 5.41 -1.29 -77.84
C GLN A 402 5.77 -2.23 -79.03
N PRO A 403 4.98 -3.28 -79.37
CA PRO A 403 4.43 -4.37 -78.55
C PRO A 403 4.71 -5.76 -79.18
N GLY A 404 4.24 -6.88 -78.58
CA GLY A 404 4.06 -8.10 -79.38
C GLY A 404 3.74 -9.43 -78.68
N SER A 405 2.52 -9.95 -78.94
CA SER A 405 2.17 -11.39 -79.11
C SER A 405 2.33 -12.38 -77.93
N SER A 406 1.44 -13.37 -77.70
CA SER A 406 0.00 -13.56 -78.00
C SER A 406 -0.56 -14.81 -77.26
N SER A 407 -1.86 -14.81 -76.93
CA SER A 407 -2.66 -15.95 -76.42
C SER A 407 -2.21 -16.54 -75.05
N ARG A 408 -3.07 -17.14 -74.21
CA ARG A 408 -4.23 -18.02 -74.45
C ARG A 408 -5.24 -17.94 -73.28
N ALA A 409 -6.51 -18.26 -73.54
CA ALA A 409 -7.64 -17.92 -72.66
C ALA A 409 -8.01 -18.97 -71.59
N SER A 410 -8.80 -18.53 -70.59
CA SER A 410 -9.94 -19.27 -70.01
C SER A 410 -10.97 -18.32 -69.36
N PHE A 411 -12.25 -18.67 -69.49
CA PHE A 411 -13.39 -18.10 -68.75
C PHE A 411 -13.54 -18.88 -67.40
N GLN A 412 -14.43 -18.64 -66.43
CA GLN A 412 -15.73 -17.97 -66.28
C GLN A 412 -15.86 -17.54 -64.78
N ASN A 413 -16.49 -16.43 -64.36
CA ASN A 413 -17.93 -16.12 -64.25
C ASN A 413 -18.74 -17.21 -63.49
N VAL A 414 -19.33 -16.95 -62.31
CA VAL A 414 -20.65 -16.32 -62.02
C VAL A 414 -20.74 -16.19 -60.48
N GLU A 415 -21.13 -15.06 -59.87
CA GLU A 415 -22.53 -14.66 -59.49
C GLU A 415 -23.19 -15.63 -58.46
N LEU A 416 -24.01 -15.20 -57.48
CA LEU A 416 -24.76 -13.94 -57.29
C LEU A 416 -24.66 -13.45 -55.83
#